data_AF-A0A5S5BS42-F1
#
_entry.id   AF-A0A5S5BS42-F1
#
_cell.length_a   1.000
_cell.length_b   1.000
_cell.length_c   1.000
_cell.angle_alpha   90.00
_cell.angle_beta   90.00
_cell.angle_gamma   90.00
#
_symmetry.space_group_name_H-M   'P 1'
#
loop_
_entity.id
_entity.type
_entity.pdbx_description
1 polymer ?
#
loop_
_entity_poly.entity_id
_entity_poly.type
_entity_poly.pdbx_seq_one_letter_code
_entity_poly.pdbx_strand_id
1 'polypeptide(L)'
;MKGFRAKVGMMLVASALAVPTMASAAEDAVTATDTIVSTETTVPAVQNMGIKFRLDSNQFEVNGTMMTMDTAPDIVNQTSYVSLKHFAEAIDAELTWDAAGENATLKTGDFTATFKIGDSLIWLNGAEVELGAYIGEKDGRTIVPIRALGQLFGWNVNFYGDGNIYLSKTIV
;
A
#
# COMPACT_ATOMS: atom_id res chain seq x y z
N MET A 1 56.87 24.98 31.84
CA MET A 1 57.36 23.60 31.55
C MET A 1 56.25 22.62 31.96
N LYS A 2 55.88 21.67 31.09
CA LYS A 2 56.09 20.21 31.21
C LYS A 2 55.39 19.52 32.41
N GLY A 3 54.67 18.41 32.12
CA GLY A 3 53.98 17.54 33.09
C GLY A 3 52.51 17.29 32.71
N PHE A 4 52.07 16.33 31.87
CA PHE A 4 52.60 15.06 31.33
C PHE A 4 52.01 13.77 31.96
N ARG A 5 50.91 13.29 31.36
CA ARG A 5 50.40 11.89 31.25
C ARG A 5 49.99 11.07 32.49
N ALA A 6 48.66 11.05 32.75
CA ALA A 6 47.69 9.97 32.42
C ALA A 6 47.89 8.49 32.85
N LYS A 7 46.75 7.75 32.93
CA LYS A 7 46.52 6.31 33.31
C LYS A 7 46.74 6.00 34.80
N VAL A 8 45.95 5.22 35.56
CA VAL A 8 44.73 4.35 35.44
C VAL A 8 43.92 4.52 36.78
N GLY A 9 42.63 4.24 37.01
CA GLY A 9 41.47 3.68 36.26
C GLY A 9 40.70 2.62 37.10
N MET A 10 39.56 2.08 36.62
CA MET A 10 38.65 1.09 37.28
C MET A 10 37.76 1.67 38.43
N MET A 11 36.49 1.28 38.70
CA MET A 11 35.34 0.77 37.90
C MET A 11 34.06 0.74 38.78
N LEU A 12 32.89 1.14 38.24
CA LEU A 12 31.52 1.03 38.85
C LEU A 12 31.30 1.79 40.20
N VAL A 13 30.09 2.13 40.66
CA VAL A 13 28.69 2.08 40.14
C VAL A 13 28.10 3.50 40.21
N ALA A 14 27.18 3.89 39.32
CA ALA A 14 26.50 5.20 39.37
C ALA A 14 25.10 5.13 40.00
N SER A 15 24.71 6.19 40.73
CA SER A 15 23.43 6.30 41.44
C SER A 15 22.65 7.56 41.05
N ALA A 16 21.31 7.42 41.03
CA ALA A 16 20.30 8.43 41.38
C ALA A 16 20.17 9.76 40.59
N LEU A 17 18.90 10.06 40.24
CA LEU A 17 18.24 11.38 40.26
C LEU A 17 18.85 12.57 39.48
N ALA A 18 18.21 12.93 38.36
CA ALA A 18 18.03 14.33 37.95
C ALA A 18 16.85 14.48 36.96
N VAL A 19 16.14 15.61 37.04
CA VAL A 19 15.28 16.12 35.95
C VAL A 19 15.77 17.51 35.56
N PRO A 20 16.29 17.71 34.34
CA PRO A 20 16.41 19.01 33.70
C PRO A 20 15.34 19.20 32.61
N THR A 21 15.24 20.41 32.04
CA THR A 21 14.17 20.78 31.11
C THR A 21 14.70 21.54 29.88
N MET A 22 13.91 21.48 28.80
CA MET A 22 13.95 22.29 27.57
C MET A 22 15.16 22.20 26.59
N ALA A 23 14.79 21.82 25.37
CA ALA A 23 15.19 22.40 24.07
C ALA A 23 16.54 22.05 23.40
N SER A 24 16.49 22.16 22.05
CA SER A 24 17.59 22.30 21.09
C SER A 24 18.36 21.05 20.61
N ALA A 25 17.73 20.33 19.68
CA ALA A 25 18.29 19.89 18.38
C ALA A 25 19.41 18.82 18.28
N ALA A 26 19.36 18.13 17.13
CA ALA A 26 20.44 17.45 16.40
C ALA A 26 20.95 16.04 16.86
N GLU A 27 20.41 15.04 16.16
CA GLU A 27 21.16 14.01 15.40
C GLU A 27 21.75 12.73 16.07
N ASP A 28 21.72 11.69 15.23
CA ASP A 28 22.39 10.37 15.23
C ASP A 28 21.94 9.14 16.07
N ALA A 29 21.97 8.00 15.36
CA ALA A 29 22.07 6.58 15.74
C ALA A 29 21.29 5.96 16.94
N VAL A 30 20.11 5.39 16.63
CA VAL A 30 19.83 3.91 16.63
C VAL A 30 20.56 3.02 17.67
N THR A 31 19.80 2.33 18.56
CA THR A 31 19.63 0.84 18.64
C THR A 31 18.96 0.40 19.96
N ALA A 32 17.86 -0.39 19.90
CA ALA A 32 17.34 -1.36 20.91
C ALA A 32 17.07 -0.92 22.38
N THR A 33 16.20 -1.57 23.18
CA THR A 33 14.98 -2.39 22.96
C THR A 33 14.29 -2.47 24.34
N ASP A 34 13.01 -2.11 24.47
CA ASP A 34 12.13 -2.83 25.40
C ASP A 34 10.65 -2.75 25.00
N THR A 35 10.00 -3.85 25.32
CA THR A 35 8.59 -4.22 25.30
C THR A 35 7.60 -3.09 25.59
N ILE A 36 6.76 -2.73 24.61
CA ILE A 36 5.42 -2.18 24.87
C ILE A 36 4.37 -3.25 24.53
N VAL A 37 3.64 -3.71 25.54
CA VAL A 37 2.53 -4.66 25.37
C VAL A 37 1.30 -3.88 24.92
N SER A 38 1.07 -3.83 23.61
CA SER A 38 -0.17 -3.30 23.04
C SER A 38 -1.34 -4.25 23.35
N THR A 39 -2.09 -3.97 24.41
CA THR A 39 -3.34 -4.66 24.71
C THR A 39 -4.47 -4.12 23.82
N GLU A 40 -4.44 -4.46 22.54
CA GLU A 40 -5.58 -4.20 21.65
C GLU A 40 -6.71 -5.18 21.97
N THR A 41 -7.78 -4.66 22.55
CA THR A 41 -8.98 -5.41 22.90
C THR A 41 -9.58 -6.05 21.67
N THR A 42 -9.79 -7.37 21.71
CA THR A 42 -10.40 -8.15 20.63
C THR A 42 -11.87 -7.80 20.44
N VAL A 43 -12.14 -6.70 19.74
CA VAL A 43 -13.42 -6.47 19.07
C VAL A 43 -13.61 -7.62 18.08
N PRO A 44 -14.78 -8.29 18.03
CA PRO A 44 -15.06 -9.26 16.98
C PRO A 44 -15.06 -8.53 15.64
N ALA A 45 -13.97 -8.69 14.88
CA ALA A 45 -13.78 -7.98 13.63
C ALA A 45 -14.84 -8.41 12.60
N VAL A 46 -15.77 -7.51 12.32
CA VAL A 46 -16.41 -7.46 11.00
C VAL A 46 -15.26 -7.37 10.01
N GLN A 47 -15.17 -8.31 9.07
CA GLN A 47 -13.99 -8.49 8.23
C GLN A 47 -14.00 -7.44 7.11
N ASN A 48 -13.70 -6.20 7.47
CA ASN A 48 -13.61 -5.07 6.56
C ASN A 48 -12.24 -5.08 5.89
N MET A 49 -12.17 -5.61 4.67
CA MET A 49 -10.97 -5.55 3.86
C MET A 49 -10.75 -4.10 3.41
N GLY A 50 -9.72 -3.46 3.95
CA GLY A 50 -9.28 -2.12 3.60
C GLY A 50 -8.00 -2.16 2.77
N ILE A 51 -7.98 -1.45 1.65
CA ILE A 51 -6.77 -1.21 0.86
C ILE A 51 -6.57 0.30 0.75
N LYS A 52 -5.35 0.78 0.92
CA LYS A 52 -4.99 2.19 0.77
C LYS A 52 -3.85 2.32 -0.22
N PHE A 53 -4.16 2.80 -1.42
CA PHE A 53 -3.15 3.25 -2.37
C PHE A 53 -2.82 4.72 -2.11
N ARG A 54 -1.61 5.14 -2.52
CA ARG A 54 -1.19 6.54 -2.50
C ARG A 54 -0.72 6.94 -3.89
N LEU A 55 -1.20 8.08 -4.38
CA LEU A 55 -0.75 8.67 -5.65
C LEU A 55 0.75 9.01 -5.57
N ASP A 56 1.43 8.94 -6.72
CA ASP A 56 2.85 9.29 -6.87
C ASP A 56 3.81 8.53 -5.93
N SER A 57 3.39 7.38 -5.39
CA SER A 57 4.12 6.63 -4.38
C SER A 57 4.00 5.13 -4.59
N ASN A 58 5.14 4.43 -4.70
CA ASN A 58 5.20 2.96 -4.89
C ASN A 58 4.85 2.15 -3.62
N GLN A 59 4.13 2.73 -2.65
CA GLN A 59 3.71 2.07 -1.41
C GLN A 59 2.19 2.08 -1.29
N PHE A 60 1.63 0.93 -0.90
CA PHE A 60 0.21 0.76 -0.61
C PHE A 60 0.05 -0.12 0.65
N GLU A 61 -1.09 -0.02 1.30
CA GLU A 61 -1.38 -0.73 2.54
C GLU A 61 -2.58 -1.66 2.30
N VAL A 62 -2.49 -2.91 2.73
CA VAL A 62 -3.57 -3.91 2.64
C VAL A 62 -3.82 -4.47 4.03
N ASN A 63 -4.99 -4.17 4.58
CA ASN A 63 -5.41 -4.62 5.92
C ASN A 63 -4.34 -4.37 7.01
N GLY A 64 -3.77 -3.15 7.03
CA GLY A 64 -2.68 -2.75 7.93
C GLY A 64 -1.26 -3.19 7.50
N THR A 65 -1.12 -4.04 6.48
CA THR A 65 0.18 -4.51 5.97
C THR A 65 0.69 -3.62 4.85
N MET A 66 1.84 -2.98 5.06
CA MET A 66 2.50 -2.17 4.03
C MET A 66 3.14 -3.07 2.95
N MET A 67 2.80 -2.82 1.69
CA MET A 67 3.32 -3.48 0.51
C MET A 67 3.87 -2.47 -0.51
N THR A 68 4.73 -2.94 -1.41
CA THR A 68 5.37 -2.14 -2.46
C THR A 68 4.93 -2.58 -3.84
N MET A 69 4.76 -1.63 -4.76
CA MET A 69 4.36 -1.89 -6.16
C MET A 69 5.37 -1.31 -7.14
N ASP A 70 5.53 -1.97 -8.30
CA ASP A 70 6.47 -1.53 -9.36
C ASP A 70 6.07 -0.16 -9.94
N THR A 71 4.76 0.08 -10.10
CA THR A 71 4.19 1.21 -10.85
C THR A 71 3.28 2.02 -9.95
N ALA A 72 3.61 3.29 -9.73
CA ALA A 72 2.80 4.21 -8.94
C ALA A 72 1.39 4.43 -9.53
N PRO A 73 0.36 4.60 -8.68
CA PRO A 73 -0.92 5.16 -9.09
C PRO A 73 -0.77 6.62 -9.55
N ASP A 74 -1.44 6.97 -10.63
CA ASP A 74 -1.24 8.21 -11.41
C ASP A 74 -2.61 8.78 -11.85
N ILE A 75 -2.74 10.09 -12.04
CA ILE A 75 -3.98 10.74 -12.52
C ILE A 75 -3.80 11.19 -13.98
N VAL A 76 -4.38 10.42 -14.89
CA VAL A 76 -4.45 10.77 -16.32
C VAL A 76 -5.88 11.21 -16.65
N ASN A 77 -6.05 12.40 -17.24
CA ASN A 77 -7.35 12.95 -17.61
C ASN A 77 -8.39 12.94 -16.47
N GLN A 78 -8.00 13.42 -15.28
CA GLN A 78 -8.82 13.43 -14.05
C GLN A 78 -9.26 12.03 -13.54
N THR A 79 -8.69 10.96 -14.10
CA THR A 79 -8.98 9.57 -13.72
C THR A 79 -7.75 8.96 -13.06
N SER A 80 -7.89 8.42 -11.85
CA SER A 80 -6.80 7.69 -11.18
C SER A 80 -6.66 6.28 -11.74
N TYR A 81 -5.49 5.98 -12.26
CA TYR A 81 -5.07 4.66 -12.73
C TYR A 81 -4.26 3.93 -11.66
N VAL A 82 -4.39 2.61 -11.61
CA VAL A 82 -3.54 1.72 -10.82
C VAL A 82 -3.09 0.54 -11.67
N SER A 83 -1.92 -0.02 -11.35
CA SER A 83 -1.46 -1.26 -11.96
C SER A 83 -2.38 -2.42 -11.58
N LEU A 84 -2.94 -3.10 -12.58
CA LEU A 84 -3.90 -4.21 -12.39
C LEU A 84 -3.29 -5.36 -11.57
N LYS A 85 -1.99 -5.62 -11.74
CA LYS A 85 -1.24 -6.62 -10.96
C LYS A 85 -1.29 -6.33 -9.47
N HIS A 86 -0.95 -5.11 -9.07
CA HIS A 86 -0.87 -4.74 -7.67
C HIS A 86 -2.26 -4.60 -7.02
N PHE A 87 -3.29 -4.26 -7.82
CA PHE A 87 -4.68 -4.42 -7.37
C PHE A 87 -5.06 -5.89 -7.16
N ALA A 88 -4.69 -6.80 -8.08
CA ALA A 88 -4.94 -8.24 -7.93
C ALA A 88 -4.24 -8.81 -6.68
N GLU A 89 -2.96 -8.51 -6.48
CA GLU A 89 -2.20 -8.87 -5.28
C GLU A 89 -2.82 -8.29 -4.00
N ALA A 90 -3.39 -7.08 -4.06
CA ALA A 90 -4.08 -6.47 -2.93
C ALA A 90 -5.41 -7.15 -2.54
N ILE A 91 -6.01 -7.93 -3.44
CA ILE A 91 -7.28 -8.66 -3.21
C ILE A 91 -7.10 -10.19 -3.22
N ASP A 92 -5.86 -10.67 -3.16
CA ASP A 92 -5.46 -12.09 -3.28
C ASP A 92 -6.07 -12.80 -4.52
N ALA A 93 -5.95 -12.13 -5.68
CA ALA A 93 -6.45 -12.62 -6.97
C ALA A 93 -5.34 -13.19 -7.87
N GLU A 94 -5.66 -14.28 -8.57
CA GLU A 94 -4.82 -14.85 -9.62
C GLU A 94 -4.86 -13.92 -10.85
N LEU A 95 -3.71 -13.32 -11.23
CA LEU A 95 -3.58 -12.58 -12.49
C LEU A 95 -2.79 -13.40 -13.52
N THR A 96 -3.47 -13.80 -14.60
CA THR A 96 -2.84 -14.38 -15.80
C THR A 96 -2.66 -13.28 -16.85
N TRP A 97 -1.47 -13.16 -17.45
CA TRP A 97 -1.21 -12.28 -18.59
C TRP A 97 -0.99 -13.10 -19.86
N ASP A 98 -1.77 -12.82 -20.91
CA ASP A 98 -1.55 -13.31 -22.27
C ASP A 98 -0.94 -12.21 -23.14
N ALA A 99 0.34 -12.37 -23.46
CA ALA A 99 1.07 -11.46 -24.33
C ALA A 99 0.78 -11.66 -25.83
N ALA A 100 0.05 -12.70 -26.25
CA ALA A 100 -0.30 -12.92 -27.65
C ALA A 100 -1.58 -12.19 -28.07
N GLY A 101 -2.55 -12.04 -27.15
CA GLY A 101 -3.77 -11.26 -27.36
C GLY A 101 -3.86 -9.94 -26.59
N GLU A 102 -2.80 -9.56 -25.85
CA GLU A 102 -2.73 -8.37 -24.99
C GLU A 102 -3.81 -8.34 -23.88
N ASN A 103 -4.11 -9.51 -23.32
CA ASN A 103 -5.19 -9.75 -22.37
C ASN A 103 -4.68 -10.07 -20.95
N ALA A 104 -5.15 -9.31 -19.96
CA ALA A 104 -5.01 -9.63 -18.55
C ALA A 104 -6.29 -10.29 -18.04
N THR A 105 -6.20 -11.54 -17.57
CA THR A 105 -7.32 -12.26 -16.95
C THR A 105 -7.09 -12.39 -15.45
N LEU A 106 -7.91 -11.69 -14.66
CA LEU A 106 -7.91 -11.69 -13.20
C LEU A 106 -9.00 -12.65 -12.70
N LYS A 107 -8.68 -13.55 -11.77
CA LYS A 107 -9.66 -14.41 -11.08
C LYS A 107 -9.62 -14.23 -9.56
N THR A 108 -10.78 -14.12 -8.94
CA THR A 108 -10.93 -13.97 -7.48
C THR A 108 -12.22 -14.65 -7.02
N GLY A 109 -12.08 -15.79 -6.33
CA GLY A 109 -13.20 -16.68 -6.03
C GLY A 109 -14.00 -17.03 -7.29
N ASP A 110 -15.31 -16.77 -7.26
CA ASP A 110 -16.24 -17.01 -8.38
C ASP A 110 -16.17 -15.94 -9.50
N PHE A 111 -15.41 -14.86 -9.34
CA PHE A 111 -15.30 -13.78 -10.32
C PHE A 111 -14.10 -13.99 -11.25
N THR A 112 -14.34 -13.99 -12.56
CA THR A 112 -13.31 -13.85 -13.61
C THR A 112 -13.51 -12.54 -14.34
N ALA A 113 -12.45 -11.75 -14.53
CA ALA A 113 -12.47 -10.48 -15.24
C ALA A 113 -11.34 -10.42 -16.28
N THR A 114 -11.67 -10.32 -17.57
CA THR A 114 -10.68 -10.16 -18.64
C THR A 114 -10.65 -8.71 -19.14
N PHE A 115 -9.46 -8.12 -19.07
CA PHE A 115 -9.11 -6.77 -19.46
C PHE A 115 -8.20 -6.84 -20.69
N LYS A 116 -8.44 -6.05 -21.73
CA LYS A 116 -7.58 -5.98 -22.93
C LYS A 116 -6.97 -4.59 -23.05
N ILE A 117 -5.67 -4.50 -23.37
CA ILE A 117 -5.02 -3.20 -23.54
C ILE A 117 -5.62 -2.45 -24.73
N GLY A 118 -5.79 -1.13 -24.58
CA GLY A 118 -6.38 -0.25 -25.58
C GLY A 118 -7.91 -0.19 -25.61
N ASP A 119 -8.61 -1.15 -24.99
CA ASP A 119 -10.08 -1.15 -24.94
C ASP A 119 -10.62 -0.39 -23.72
N SER A 120 -11.84 0.14 -23.81
CA SER A 120 -12.62 0.67 -22.66
C SER A 120 -13.61 -0.35 -22.09
N LEU A 121 -13.67 -1.55 -22.68
CA LEU A 121 -14.59 -2.64 -22.35
C LEU A 121 -13.82 -3.78 -21.66
N ILE A 122 -14.50 -4.49 -20.76
CA ILE A 122 -13.99 -5.70 -20.11
C ILE A 122 -15.04 -6.81 -20.11
N TRP A 123 -14.60 -8.04 -19.87
CA TRP A 123 -15.48 -9.19 -19.69
C TRP A 123 -15.49 -9.63 -18.22
N LEU A 124 -16.53 -9.23 -17.47
CA LEU A 124 -16.75 -9.65 -16.08
C LEU A 124 -17.74 -10.82 -16.04
N ASN A 125 -17.27 -12.00 -15.64
CA ASN A 125 -18.05 -13.23 -15.54
C ASN A 125 -18.86 -13.57 -16.80
N GLY A 126 -18.28 -13.31 -17.99
CA GLY A 126 -18.91 -13.53 -19.29
C GLY A 126 -19.85 -12.41 -19.77
N ALA A 127 -20.08 -11.36 -18.97
CA ALA A 127 -20.80 -10.15 -19.39
C ALA A 127 -19.81 -9.03 -19.76
N GLU A 128 -20.10 -8.30 -20.84
CA GLU A 128 -19.32 -7.12 -21.23
C GLU A 128 -19.70 -5.91 -20.36
N VAL A 129 -18.70 -5.17 -19.87
CA VAL A 129 -18.88 -3.98 -19.03
C VAL A 129 -17.93 -2.85 -19.47
N GLU A 130 -18.47 -1.65 -19.67
CA GLU A 130 -17.69 -0.46 -20.00
C GLU A 130 -17.12 0.21 -18.73
N LEU A 131 -15.82 0.55 -18.75
CA LEU A 131 -15.12 1.22 -17.65
C LEU A 131 -15.27 2.75 -17.66
N GLY A 132 -15.75 3.33 -18.77
CA GLY A 132 -15.78 4.78 -19.04
C GLY A 132 -14.40 5.41 -19.32
N ALA A 133 -13.32 4.63 -19.28
CA ALA A 133 -11.97 5.03 -19.63
C ALA A 133 -11.17 3.83 -20.17
N TYR A 134 -10.20 4.08 -21.04
CA TYR A 134 -9.40 3.05 -21.69
C TYR A 134 -8.40 2.37 -20.74
N ILE A 135 -8.15 1.09 -20.96
CA ILE A 135 -7.09 0.32 -20.31
C ILE A 135 -5.75 0.69 -20.97
N GLY A 136 -4.83 1.25 -20.20
CA GLY A 136 -3.52 1.65 -20.69
C GLY A 136 -2.44 0.61 -20.41
N GLU A 137 -1.27 0.82 -21.02
CA GLU A 137 -0.01 0.27 -20.52
C GLU A 137 0.86 1.41 -19.99
N LYS A 138 1.56 1.16 -18.88
CA LYS A 138 2.61 2.03 -18.36
C LYS A 138 3.72 1.16 -17.77
N ASP A 139 4.96 1.43 -18.17
CA ASP A 139 6.16 0.72 -17.70
C ASP A 139 6.10 -0.82 -17.87
N GLY A 140 5.47 -1.33 -18.94
CA GLY A 140 5.28 -2.77 -19.17
C GLY A 140 4.23 -3.42 -18.25
N ARG A 141 3.34 -2.61 -17.64
CA ARG A 141 2.23 -3.06 -16.78
C ARG A 141 0.90 -2.51 -17.30
N THR A 142 -0.11 -3.38 -17.33
CA THR A 142 -1.51 -2.98 -17.55
C THR A 142 -1.95 -2.03 -16.43
N ILE A 143 -2.40 -0.82 -16.80
CA ILE A 143 -2.99 0.15 -15.88
C ILE A 143 -4.48 0.34 -16.17
N VAL A 144 -5.28 0.31 -15.10
CA VAL A 144 -6.75 0.32 -15.16
C VAL A 144 -7.28 1.41 -14.23
N PRO A 145 -8.35 2.15 -14.60
CA PRO A 145 -9.01 3.10 -13.71
C PRO A 145 -9.47 2.45 -12.39
N ILE A 146 -8.89 2.86 -11.27
CA ILE A 146 -9.12 2.24 -9.95
C ILE A 146 -10.57 2.36 -9.48
N ARG A 147 -11.25 3.45 -9.89
CA ARG A 147 -12.68 3.67 -9.64
C ARG A 147 -13.53 2.58 -10.30
N ALA A 148 -13.19 2.18 -11.52
CA ALA A 148 -13.93 1.15 -12.24
C ALA A 148 -13.67 -0.22 -11.61
N LEU A 149 -12.42 -0.56 -11.27
CA LEU A 149 -12.09 -1.79 -10.52
C LEU A 149 -12.92 -1.90 -9.23
N GLY A 150 -12.99 -0.83 -8.43
CA GLY A 150 -13.82 -0.85 -7.23
C GLY A 150 -15.31 -1.04 -7.52
N GLN A 151 -15.85 -0.32 -8.51
CA GLN A 151 -17.26 -0.46 -8.92
C GLN A 151 -17.60 -1.88 -9.40
N LEU A 152 -16.70 -2.54 -10.14
CA LEU A 152 -16.87 -3.90 -10.64
C LEU A 152 -16.85 -4.96 -9.53
N PHE A 153 -15.89 -4.86 -8.59
CA PHE A 153 -15.71 -5.84 -7.52
C PHE A 153 -16.50 -5.50 -6.24
N GLY A 154 -17.33 -4.45 -6.24
CA GLY A 154 -18.17 -4.04 -5.11
C GLY A 154 -17.43 -3.38 -3.95
N TRP A 155 -16.32 -2.68 -4.22
CA TRP A 155 -15.55 -1.90 -3.24
C TRP A 155 -15.93 -0.43 -3.27
N ASN A 156 -16.00 0.20 -2.10
CA ASN A 156 -16.20 1.64 -1.98
C ASN A 156 -14.84 2.36 -2.11
N VAL A 157 -14.61 2.99 -3.26
CA VAL A 157 -13.39 3.77 -3.53
C VAL A 157 -13.59 5.23 -3.11
N ASN A 158 -12.87 5.66 -2.08
CA ASN A 158 -12.88 7.02 -1.56
C ASN A 158 -11.54 7.70 -1.84
N PHE A 159 -11.59 8.82 -2.55
CA PHE A 159 -10.45 9.66 -2.87
C PHE A 159 -10.38 10.84 -1.89
N TYR A 160 -9.25 11.01 -1.22
CA TYR A 160 -9.03 12.13 -0.29
C TYR A 160 -8.05 13.13 -0.92
N GLY A 161 -8.23 14.42 -0.59
CA GLY A 161 -7.43 15.52 -1.16
C GLY A 161 -5.95 15.55 -0.72
N ASP A 162 -5.52 14.56 0.07
CA ASP A 162 -4.14 14.31 0.48
C ASP A 162 -3.39 13.34 -0.46
N GLY A 163 -4.07 12.85 -1.51
CA GLY A 163 -3.54 11.89 -2.47
C GLY A 163 -3.65 10.42 -2.05
N ASN A 164 -4.34 10.12 -0.94
CA ASN A 164 -4.64 8.74 -0.55
C ASN A 164 -5.98 8.28 -1.16
N ILE A 165 -6.00 7.04 -1.64
CA ILE A 165 -7.16 6.36 -2.22
C ILE A 165 -7.48 5.16 -1.32
N TYR A 166 -8.58 5.21 -0.59
CA TYR A 166 -9.01 4.14 0.31
C TYR A 166 -10.14 3.34 -0.34
N LEU A 167 -9.94 2.04 -0.45
CA LEU A 167 -10.92 1.08 -0.93
C LEU A 167 -11.38 0.26 0.28
N SER A 168 -12.68 0.23 0.55
CA SER A 168 -13.24 -0.60 1.60
C SER A 168 -14.31 -1.55 1.07
N LYS A 169 -14.22 -2.81 1.49
CA LYS A 169 -15.24 -3.84 1.25
C LYS A 169 -15.54 -4.56 2.55
N THR A 170 -16.82 -4.66 2.89
CA THR A 170 -17.28 -5.51 3.98
C THR A 170 -17.34 -6.94 3.46
N ILE A 171 -16.54 -7.84 4.04
CA ILE A 171 -16.78 -9.27 3.94
C ILE A 171 -17.86 -9.61 4.98
N VAL A 172 -18.85 -10.40 4.57
CA VAL A 172 -20.08 -10.72 5.33
C VAL A 172 -20.07 -12.19 5.74
#